data_AF-A0A242CLH6-F1
#
_entry.id   AF-A0A242CLH6-F1
#
_cell.length_a   1.000
_cell.length_b   1.000
_cell.length_c   1.000
_cell.angle_alpha   90.00
_cell.angle_beta   90.00
_cell.angle_gamma   90.00
#
_symmetry.space_group_name_H-M   'P 1'
#
loop_
_entity.id
_entity.type
_entity.pdbx_description
1 polymer ?
#
loop_
_entity_poly.entity_id
_entity_poly.type
_entity_poly.pdbx_seq_one_letter_code
_entity_poly.pdbx_strand_id
1 'polypeptide(L)'
;MKKTNFVVVFWLILTLISFIVFLFNFNSFWQYLSSLIFPIDGSYLDKNRYYRQLFSVTPMLIVTVGFFYAGLKQALKVYNQS
;
A
#
# COMPACT_ATOMS: atom_id res chain seq x y z
N MET A 1 -9.06 30.83 -10.99
CA MET A 1 -9.04 29.44 -10.47
C MET A 1 -8.73 28.52 -11.64
N LYS A 2 -7.62 27.75 -11.61
CA LYS A 2 -7.33 26.76 -12.65
C LYS A 2 -8.48 25.74 -12.69
N LYS A 3 -9.08 25.49 -13.85
CA LYS A 3 -10.17 24.52 -13.97
C LYS A 3 -9.58 23.14 -13.70
N THR A 4 -9.95 22.52 -12.59
CA THR A 4 -9.51 21.15 -12.28
C THR A 4 -9.98 20.22 -13.39
N ASN A 5 -9.04 19.74 -14.19
CA ASN A 5 -9.31 18.84 -15.31
C ASN A 5 -9.74 17.47 -14.75
N PHE A 6 -10.72 16.82 -15.39
CA PHE A 6 -11.18 15.46 -15.04
C PHE A 6 -10.02 14.48 -14.88
N VAL A 7 -8.97 14.62 -15.71
CA VAL A 7 -7.76 13.79 -15.65
C VAL A 7 -7.03 13.93 -14.30
N VAL A 8 -6.96 15.13 -13.73
CA VAL A 8 -6.34 15.35 -12.39
C VAL A 8 -7.15 14.63 -11.32
N VAL A 9 -8.48 14.77 -11.37
CA VAL A 9 -9.40 14.12 -10.41
C VAL A 9 -9.28 12.59 -10.51
N PHE A 10 -9.21 12.05 -11.73
CA PHE A 10 -9.02 10.63 -11.98
C PHE A 10 -7.73 10.10 -11.33
N TRP A 11 -6.59 10.76 -11.54
CA TRP A 11 -5.32 10.34 -10.92
C TRP A 11 -5.32 10.45 -9.39
N LEU A 12 -5.98 11.47 -8.83
CA LEU A 12 -6.15 11.60 -7.39
C LEU A 12 -7.01 10.48 -6.79
N ILE A 13 -8.12 10.12 -7.44
CA ILE A 13 -8.95 8.99 -6.99
C ILE A 13 -8.16 7.68 -7.08
N LEU A 14 -7.43 7.45 -8.17
CA LEU A 14 -6.62 6.25 -8.34
C LEU A 14 -5.52 6.15 -7.27
N THR A 15 -4.90 7.27 -6.94
CA THR A 15 -3.94 7.41 -5.84
C THR A 15 -4.61 7.07 -4.50
N LEU A 16 -5.78 7.63 -4.23
CA LEU A 16 -6.52 7.38 -2.98
C LEU A 16 -6.84 5.90 -2.80
N ILE A 17 -7.36 5.24 -3.84
CA ILE A 17 -7.67 3.80 -3.82
C ILE A 17 -6.38 3.00 -3.57
N SER A 18 -5.29 3.33 -4.27
CA SER A 18 -4.00 2.67 -4.07
C SER A 18 -3.48 2.82 -2.65
N PHE A 19 -3.69 3.99 -2.03
CA PHE A 19 -3.31 4.24 -0.65
C PHE A 19 -4.13 3.41 0.35
N ILE A 20 -5.45 3.30 0.13
CA ILE A 20 -6.31 2.45 0.97
C ILE A 20 -5.85 0.99 0.90
N VAL A 21 -5.59 0.48 -0.31
CA VAL A 21 -5.09 -0.89 -0.51
C VAL A 21 -3.72 -1.06 0.17
N PHE A 22 -2.84 -0.07 0.09
CA PHE A 22 -1.57 -0.07 0.81
C PHE A 22 -1.80 -0.19 2.33
N LEU A 23 -2.71 0.58 2.93
CA LEU A 23 -2.99 0.52 4.36
C LEU A 23 -3.44 -0.88 4.82
N PHE A 24 -4.31 -1.55 4.04
CA PHE A 24 -4.72 -2.92 4.34
C PHE A 24 -3.54 -3.89 4.32
N ASN A 25 -2.74 -3.86 3.25
CA ASN A 25 -1.57 -4.73 3.14
C ASN A 25 -0.51 -4.42 4.20
N PHE A 26 -0.35 -3.15 4.57
CA PHE A 26 0.61 -2.70 5.57
C PHE A 26 0.20 -3.16 6.95
N ASN A 27 -1.09 -3.07 7.29
CA ASN A 27 -1.63 -3.61 8.53
C ASN A 27 -1.38 -5.14 8.63
N SER A 28 -1.69 -5.90 7.57
CA SER A 28 -1.42 -7.34 7.54
C SER A 28 0.07 -7.66 7.67
N PHE A 29 0.93 -6.95 6.94
CA PHE A 29 2.39 -7.07 7.05
C PHE A 29 2.86 -6.82 8.48
N TRP A 30 2.37 -5.75 9.09
CA TRP A 30 2.75 -5.38 10.45
C TRP A 30 2.31 -6.43 11.47
N GLN A 31 1.13 -7.02 11.32
CA GLN A 31 0.66 -8.12 12.17
C GLN A 31 1.54 -9.36 12.05
N TYR A 32 1.96 -9.73 10.84
CA TYR A 32 2.84 -10.90 10.66
C TYR A 32 4.25 -10.63 11.18
N LEU A 33 4.76 -9.41 10.99
CA LEU A 33 6.05 -8.99 11.52
C LEU A 33 6.03 -8.94 13.05
N SER A 34 4.99 -8.36 13.65
CA SER A 34 4.85 -8.31 15.11
C SER A 34 4.77 -9.70 15.72
N SER A 35 4.07 -10.63 15.07
CA SER A 35 3.96 -12.04 15.52
C SER A 35 5.30 -12.79 15.48
N LEU A 36 6.25 -12.37 14.63
CA LEU A 36 7.60 -12.93 14.62
C LEU A 36 8.48 -12.38 15.75
N ILE A 37 8.32 -11.10 16.09
CA ILE A 37 9.13 -10.41 17.10
C ILE A 37 8.61 -10.71 18.51
N PHE A 38 7.30 -10.65 18.71
CA PHE A 38 6.60 -10.90 19.96
C PHE A 38 5.63 -12.06 19.78
N PRO A 39 6.13 -13.31 19.82
CA PRO A 39 5.27 -14.48 19.72
C PRO A 39 4.32 -14.53 20.93
N ILE A 40 3.06 -14.86 20.68
CA ILE A 40 2.08 -15.06 21.75
C ILE A 40 2.30 -16.47 22.30
N ASP A 41 2.78 -16.54 23.55
CA ASP A 41 3.03 -17.80 24.27
C ASP A 41 1.78 -18.69 24.27
N GLY A 42 1.93 -19.95 23.85
CA GLY A 42 0.83 -20.92 23.75
C GLY A 42 0.25 -21.10 22.35
N SER A 43 0.70 -20.33 21.34
CA SER A 43 0.36 -20.62 19.95
C SER A 43 1.27 -21.71 19.37
N TYR A 44 0.70 -22.85 19.00
CA TYR A 44 1.35 -23.89 18.16
C TYR A 44 1.61 -23.39 16.71
N LEU A 45 1.68 -22.07 16.50
CA LEU A 45 1.84 -21.46 15.19
C LEU A 45 3.33 -21.36 14.86
N ASP A 46 3.72 -22.25 13.97
CA ASP A 46 5.07 -22.38 13.44
C ASP A 46 5.54 -21.06 12.80
N LYS A 47 6.71 -20.54 13.22
CA LYS A 47 7.32 -19.29 12.71
C LYS A 47 7.37 -19.25 11.18
N ASN A 48 7.54 -20.42 10.55
CA ASN A 48 7.53 -20.59 9.10
C ASN A 48 6.25 -20.10 8.43
N ARG A 49 5.10 -20.17 9.10
CA ARG A 49 3.83 -19.67 8.57
C ARG A 49 3.85 -18.15 8.42
N TYR A 50 4.34 -17.44 9.42
CA TYR A 50 4.43 -15.98 9.40
C TYR A 50 5.45 -15.49 8.37
N TYR A 51 6.58 -16.18 8.21
CA TYR A 51 7.52 -15.90 7.13
C TYR A 51 6.87 -16.04 5.75
N ARG A 52 6.15 -17.14 5.49
CA ARG A 52 5.43 -17.32 4.22
C ARG A 52 4.38 -16.22 4.00
N GLN A 53 3.67 -15.82 5.03
CA GLN A 53 2.68 -14.75 4.96
C GLN A 53 3.33 -13.39 4.65
N LEU A 54 4.45 -13.06 5.30
CA LEU A 54 5.24 -11.88 4.97
C LEU A 54 5.67 -11.89 3.50
N PHE A 55 6.27 -12.99 3.03
CA PHE A 55 6.65 -13.14 1.62
C PHE A 55 5.48 -12.99 0.65
N SER A 56 4.26 -13.38 1.05
CA SER A 56 3.07 -13.20 0.20
C SER A 56 2.56 -11.76 0.14
N VAL A 57 2.71 -10.97 1.22
CA VAL A 57 2.16 -9.61 1.30
C VAL A 57 3.16 -8.53 0.85
N THR A 58 4.46 -8.80 0.98
CA THR A 58 5.52 -7.84 0.59
C THR A 58 5.47 -7.44 -0.89
N PRO A 59 5.26 -8.35 -1.88
CA PRO A 59 5.15 -7.96 -3.28
C PRO A 59 4.00 -6.97 -3.52
N MET A 60 2.85 -7.21 -2.89
CA MET A 60 1.67 -6.34 -3.04
C MET A 60 1.92 -4.95 -2.43
N LEU A 61 2.66 -4.87 -1.31
CA LEU A 61 3.10 -3.60 -0.74
C LEU A 61 3.99 -2.81 -1.70
N ILE A 62 4.97 -3.47 -2.33
CA ILE A 62 5.86 -2.80 -3.29
C ILE A 62 5.06 -2.27 -4.49
N VAL A 63 4.16 -3.08 -5.03
CA VAL A 63 3.29 -2.70 -6.15
C VAL A 63 2.40 -1.51 -5.78
N THR A 64 1.74 -1.56 -4.63
CA THR A 64 0.82 -0.49 -4.19
C THR A 64 1.54 0.82 -3.91
N VAL A 65 2.74 0.78 -3.32
CA VAL A 65 3.60 1.97 -3.16
C VAL A 65 4.01 2.54 -4.52
N GLY A 66 4.40 1.68 -5.47
CA GLY A 66 4.76 2.10 -6.82
C GLY A 66 3.61 2.78 -7.55
N PHE A 67 2.41 2.21 -7.51
CA PHE A 67 1.20 2.79 -8.09
C PHE A 67 0.81 4.10 -7.42
N PHE A 68 0.88 4.19 -6.09
CA PHE A 68 0.61 5.41 -5.34
C PHE A 68 1.57 6.54 -5.75
N TYR A 69 2.87 6.27 -5.77
CA TYR A 69 3.89 7.25 -6.16
C TYR A 69 3.71 7.71 -7.61
N ALA A 70 3.50 6.77 -8.55
CA ALA A 70 3.28 7.09 -9.95
C ALA A 70 1.98 7.91 -10.15
N GLY A 71 0.90 7.52 -9.47
CA GLY A 71 -0.38 8.23 -9.50
C GLY A 71 -0.27 9.68 -9.03
N LEU A 72 0.40 9.91 -7.90
CA LEU A 72 0.66 11.25 -7.37
C LEU A 72 1.51 12.09 -8.32
N LYS A 73 2.61 11.51 -8.80
CA LYS A 73 3.52 12.21 -9.72
C LYS A 73 2.80 12.62 -10.99
N GLN A 74 1.95 11.75 -11.53
CA GLN A 74 1.17 12.04 -12.73
C GLN A 74 0.07 13.08 -12.47
N ALA A 75 -0.66 12.97 -11.34
CA ALA A 75 -1.66 13.96 -10.94
C ALA A 75 -1.08 15.37 -10.85
N LEU A 76 0.07 15.51 -10.18
CA LEU A 76 0.77 16.78 -10.02
C LEU A 76 1.29 17.32 -11.34
N LYS A 77 1.85 16.46 -12.21
CA LYS A 77 2.31 16.87 -13.54
C LYS A 77 1.15 17.44 -14.37
N VAL A 78 0.00 16.75 -14.41
CA VAL A 78 -1.17 17.20 -15.15
C VAL A 78 -1.74 18.50 -14.57
N TYR A 79 -1.77 18.63 -13.24
CA TYR A 79 -2.23 19.85 -12.56
C TYR A 79 -1.35 21.06 -12.86
N ASN A 80 -0.04 20.87 -12.91
CA ASN A 80 0.90 21.96 -13.21
C ASN A 80 0.87 22.37 -14.69
N GLN A 81 0.53 21.44 -15.58
CA GLN A 81 0.41 21.67 -17.02
C GLN A 81 -0.98 22.19 -17.46
N SER A 82 -2.01 22.06 -16.62
CA SER A 82 -3.34 22.66 -16.80
C SER A 82 -3.44 24.07 -16.22
#